data_AF-A0A1H8C5H9-F1
#
_entry.id   AF-A0A1H8C5H9-F1
#
_cell.length_a   1.000
_cell.length_b   1.000
_cell.length_c   1.000
_cell.angle_alpha   90.00
_cell.angle_beta   90.00
_cell.angle_gamma   90.00
#
_symmetry.space_group_name_H-M   'P 1'
#
loop_
_entity.id
_entity.type
_entity.pdbx_description
1 polymer ?
#
loop_
_entity_poly.entity_id
_entity_poly.type
_entity_poly.pdbx_seq_one_letter_code
_entity_poly.pdbx_strand_id
1 'polypeptide(L)'
;MQKNISSILNDDLFTGIYTREFINKRSLDDAALYNSLENTFFDAFSLVKENKIEESFSQFAYGEKMFPMENSDETFKLILKDTLYPKKAYLYYKTGNIKLAAYLTLKSIVTNQKIKEQTKVDLPVFVQIQQYQNISRICFRTNYFSEGIVLNCKLLLFLITKKNVGIRYLSEFTFDDKTEESALKCTMIYQIVFDTVKILYKLQNKKYLRSFIDFISNILSQFIPVYDDEMILKEFLRLISKPGSEAQSEEMHHFIGNNQDVLFPGTIPILTLIKKIYENEKVVSEITDYQS
;
A
#
# COMPACT_ATOMS: atom_id res chain seq x y z
N MET A 1 22.67 0.33 8.65
CA MET A 1 22.67 -0.88 7.81
C MET A 1 21.71 -0.62 6.66
N GLN A 2 22.22 -0.19 5.50
CA GLN A 2 21.38 0.17 4.35
C GLN A 2 20.78 -1.10 3.74
N LYS A 3 19.53 -1.40 4.08
CA LYS A 3 18.75 -2.39 3.33
C LYS A 3 18.31 -1.72 2.03
N ASN A 4 18.75 -2.31 0.92
CA ASN A 4 18.48 -1.86 -0.43
C ASN A 4 16.96 -1.72 -0.63
N ILE A 5 16.47 -0.59 -1.14
CA ILE A 5 15.02 -0.34 -1.36
C ILE A 5 14.40 -1.40 -2.28
N SER A 6 15.23 -2.04 -3.13
CA SER A 6 14.87 -3.22 -3.90
C SER A 6 14.42 -4.42 -3.05
N SER A 7 14.99 -4.63 -1.85
CA SER A 7 14.59 -5.70 -0.92
C SER A 7 13.23 -5.45 -0.24
N ILE A 8 12.80 -4.18 -0.18
CA ILE A 8 11.48 -3.81 0.35
C ILE A 8 10.40 -4.02 -0.71
N LEU A 9 10.77 -3.81 -1.98
CA LEU A 9 9.89 -4.03 -3.14
C LEU A 9 9.83 -5.49 -3.60
N ASN A 10 10.82 -6.31 -3.28
CA ASN A 10 10.93 -7.71 -3.69
C ASN A 10 10.43 -8.69 -2.62
N ASP A 11 9.30 -8.43 -1.97
CA ASP A 11 8.62 -9.35 -1.02
C ASP A 11 9.46 -9.83 0.21
N ASP A 12 10.76 -9.54 0.29
CA ASP A 12 11.69 -10.08 1.29
C ASP A 12 11.53 -9.43 2.67
N LEU A 13 11.29 -8.11 2.74
CA LEU A 13 11.19 -7.44 4.04
C LEU A 13 9.91 -7.85 4.80
N PHE A 14 8.75 -7.79 4.13
CA PHE A 14 7.48 -8.14 4.78
C PHE A 14 7.42 -9.62 5.15
N THR A 15 7.79 -10.51 4.21
CA THR A 15 7.85 -11.96 4.44
C THR A 15 8.85 -12.31 5.54
N GLY A 16 9.99 -11.63 5.59
CA GLY A 16 11.00 -11.78 6.64
C GLY A 16 10.49 -11.41 8.03
N ILE A 17 9.85 -10.24 8.17
CA ILE A 17 9.24 -9.82 9.45
C ILE A 17 8.13 -10.81 9.84
N TYR A 18 7.24 -11.17 8.92
CA TYR A 18 6.13 -12.07 9.21
C TYR A 18 6.60 -13.45 9.68
N THR A 19 7.61 -14.01 8.99
CA THR A 19 8.23 -15.29 9.34
C THR A 19 8.84 -15.23 10.73
N ARG A 20 9.61 -14.17 11.04
CA ARG A 20 10.19 -13.96 12.37
C ARG A 20 9.13 -13.85 13.46
N GLU A 21 8.09 -13.05 13.21
CA GLU A 21 7.09 -12.73 14.25
C GLU A 21 6.12 -13.86 14.54
N PHE A 22 5.78 -14.67 13.53
CA PHE A 22 4.71 -15.66 13.67
C PHE A 22 5.15 -17.10 13.44
N ILE A 23 6.06 -17.35 12.49
CA ILE A 23 6.34 -18.71 12.01
C ILE A 23 7.51 -19.36 12.76
N ASN A 24 8.59 -18.62 13.01
CA ASN A 24 9.76 -19.13 13.75
C ASN A 24 9.46 -19.53 15.21
N LYS A 25 8.30 -19.09 15.73
CA LYS A 25 7.83 -19.41 17.08
C LYS A 25 6.96 -20.69 17.12
N ARG A 26 6.82 -21.40 16.00
CA ARG A 26 5.93 -22.57 15.81
C ARG A 26 6.72 -23.87 15.71
N SER A 27 6.01 -25.00 15.73
CA SER A 27 6.60 -26.31 15.46
C SER A 27 7.13 -26.38 14.03
N LEU A 28 8.04 -27.33 13.77
CA LEU A 28 8.57 -27.57 12.42
C LEU A 28 7.45 -27.95 11.43
N ASP A 29 6.46 -28.71 11.87
CA ASP A 29 5.33 -29.14 11.04
C ASP A 29 4.42 -27.95 10.67
N ASP A 30 4.13 -27.08 11.63
CA ASP A 30 3.36 -25.84 11.38
C ASP A 30 4.12 -24.93 10.40
N ALA A 31 5.43 -24.74 10.61
CA ALA A 31 6.25 -23.94 9.71
C ALA A 31 6.31 -24.53 8.29
N ALA A 32 6.46 -25.86 8.17
CA ALA A 32 6.45 -26.55 6.89
C ALA A 32 5.11 -26.41 6.16
N LEU A 33 3.99 -26.56 6.88
CA LEU A 33 2.65 -26.36 6.34
C LEU A 33 2.44 -24.91 5.86
N TYR A 34 2.83 -23.93 6.68
CA TYR A 34 2.76 -22.51 6.31
C TYR A 34 3.55 -22.24 5.03
N ASN A 35 4.82 -22.67 4.96
CA ASN A 35 5.67 -22.44 3.80
C ASN A 35 5.10 -23.10 2.55
N SER A 36 4.55 -24.32 2.68
CA SER A 36 3.91 -25.01 1.58
C SER A 36 2.69 -24.26 1.04
N LEU A 37 1.83 -23.75 1.94
CA LEU A 37 0.65 -22.95 1.57
C LEU A 37 1.05 -21.59 0.98
N GLU A 38 2.01 -20.89 1.59
CA GLU A 38 2.47 -19.58 1.11
C GLU A 38 3.06 -19.70 -0.30
N ASN A 39 3.90 -20.70 -0.56
CA ASN A 39 4.43 -20.97 -1.90
C ASN A 39 3.30 -21.30 -2.89
N THR A 40 2.39 -22.20 -2.51
CA THR A 40 1.25 -22.60 -3.36
C THR A 40 0.39 -21.41 -3.76
N PHE A 41 0.06 -20.52 -2.81
CA PHE A 41 -0.76 -19.35 -3.10
C PHE A 41 0.02 -18.22 -3.79
N PHE A 42 1.33 -18.09 -3.54
CA PHE A 42 2.19 -17.18 -4.28
C PHE A 42 2.30 -17.58 -5.75
N ASP A 43 2.47 -18.87 -6.03
CA ASP A 43 2.46 -19.42 -7.40
C ASP A 43 1.11 -19.14 -8.06
N ALA A 44 0.00 -19.44 -7.36
CA ALA A 44 -1.34 -19.15 -7.84
C ALA A 44 -1.52 -17.66 -8.17
N PHE A 45 -1.01 -16.76 -7.33
CA PHE A 45 -1.03 -15.31 -7.53
C PHE A 45 -0.19 -14.85 -8.71
N SER A 46 1.00 -15.45 -8.89
CA SER A 46 1.89 -15.16 -10.03
C SER A 46 1.25 -15.57 -11.35
N LEU A 47 0.56 -16.72 -11.39
CA LEU A 47 -0.25 -17.13 -12.55
C LEU A 47 -1.33 -16.10 -12.90
N VAL A 48 -1.96 -15.43 -11.92
CA VAL A 48 -2.89 -14.33 -12.20
C VAL A 48 -2.17 -13.15 -12.88
N LYS A 49 -0.97 -12.79 -12.42
CA LYS A 49 -0.18 -11.70 -13.01
C LYS A 49 0.22 -12.01 -14.46
N GLU A 50 0.49 -13.28 -14.76
CA GLU A 50 0.78 -13.81 -16.09
C GLU A 50 -0.47 -14.06 -16.96
N ASN A 51 -1.67 -13.71 -16.46
CA ASN A 51 -2.95 -13.91 -17.14
C ASN A 51 -3.31 -15.40 -17.40
N LYS A 52 -2.74 -16.33 -16.65
CA LYS A 52 -3.07 -17.78 -16.65
C LYS A 52 -4.16 -18.08 -15.61
N ILE A 53 -5.38 -17.61 -15.90
CA ILE A 53 -6.48 -17.57 -14.92
C ILE A 53 -6.97 -18.95 -14.49
N GLU A 54 -7.13 -19.91 -15.42
CA GLU A 54 -7.65 -21.26 -15.10
C GLU A 54 -6.67 -22.08 -14.24
N GLU A 55 -5.37 -21.99 -14.56
CA GLU A 55 -4.30 -22.60 -13.78
C GLU A 55 -4.26 -22.01 -12.37
N SER A 56 -4.42 -20.68 -12.26
CA SER A 56 -4.51 -20.01 -10.96
C SER A 56 -5.67 -20.51 -10.12
N PHE A 57 -6.87 -20.66 -10.69
CA PHE A 57 -8.03 -21.23 -9.99
C PHE A 57 -7.75 -22.65 -9.47
N SER A 58 -7.14 -23.47 -10.31
CA SER A 58 -6.78 -24.85 -9.95
C SER A 58 -5.78 -24.88 -8.79
N GLN A 59 -4.77 -24.01 -8.81
CA GLN A 59 -3.75 -23.92 -7.77
C GLN A 59 -4.32 -23.40 -6.44
N PHE A 60 -5.20 -22.39 -6.46
CA PHE A 60 -5.91 -21.96 -5.25
C PHE A 60 -6.76 -23.09 -4.66
N ALA A 61 -7.52 -23.81 -5.51
CA ALA A 61 -8.34 -24.93 -5.06
C ALA A 61 -7.50 -26.09 -4.49
N TYR A 62 -6.31 -26.32 -5.02
CA TYR A 62 -5.36 -27.28 -4.47
C TYR A 62 -4.89 -26.87 -3.07
N GLY A 63 -4.39 -25.65 -2.90
CA GLY A 63 -3.93 -25.16 -1.59
C GLY A 63 -5.05 -25.11 -0.55
N GLU A 64 -6.28 -24.79 -0.95
CA GLU A 64 -7.45 -24.79 -0.05
C GLU A 64 -7.75 -26.19 0.54
N LYS A 65 -7.43 -27.27 -0.18
CA LYS A 65 -7.57 -28.65 0.31
C LYS A 65 -6.52 -29.05 1.34
N MET A 66 -5.40 -28.30 1.42
CA MET A 66 -4.32 -28.54 2.37
C MET A 66 -4.57 -27.92 3.74
N PHE A 67 -5.62 -27.11 3.91
CA PHE A 67 -5.96 -26.56 5.22
C PHE A 67 -6.34 -27.69 6.19
N PRO A 68 -5.84 -27.66 7.43
CA PRO A 68 -6.12 -28.70 8.42
C PRO A 68 -7.61 -28.71 8.78
N MET A 69 -8.24 -29.89 8.75
CA MET A 69 -9.65 -30.07 9.07
C MET A 69 -9.95 -30.06 10.58
N GLU A 70 -8.99 -30.39 11.45
CA GLU A 70 -9.18 -30.44 12.91
C GLU A 70 -7.92 -30.00 13.71
N ASN A 71 -8.14 -29.52 14.94
CA ASN A 71 -7.16 -29.34 16.04
C ASN A 71 -5.94 -28.41 15.88
N SER A 72 -5.86 -27.54 14.86
CA SER A 72 -4.84 -26.48 14.89
C SER A 72 -5.24 -25.30 15.77
N ASP A 73 -4.24 -24.69 16.43
CA ASP A 73 -4.36 -23.43 17.16
C ASP A 73 -5.11 -22.38 16.32
N GLU A 74 -6.08 -21.71 16.93
CA GLU A 74 -6.92 -20.72 16.25
C GLU A 74 -6.09 -19.56 15.68
N THR A 75 -5.04 -19.14 16.39
CA THR A 75 -4.14 -18.09 15.89
C THR A 75 -3.43 -18.55 14.61
N PHE A 76 -2.94 -19.80 14.61
CA PHE A 76 -2.30 -20.37 13.44
C PHE A 76 -3.26 -20.54 12.26
N LYS A 77 -4.51 -20.97 12.51
CA LYS A 77 -5.55 -21.01 11.46
C LYS A 77 -5.79 -19.64 10.83
N LEU A 78 -5.74 -18.57 11.61
CA LEU A 78 -5.89 -17.21 11.09
C LEU A 78 -4.68 -16.81 10.24
N ILE A 79 -3.46 -17.14 10.68
CA ILE A 79 -2.23 -16.93 9.89
C ILE A 79 -2.29 -17.68 8.55
N LEU A 80 -2.71 -18.94 8.55
CA LEU A 80 -2.89 -19.71 7.30
C LEU A 80 -3.96 -19.09 6.39
N LYS A 81 -5.03 -18.49 6.95
CA LYS A 81 -6.04 -17.81 6.14
C LYS A 81 -5.52 -16.49 5.56
N ASP A 82 -4.60 -15.84 6.26
CA ASP A 82 -3.98 -14.59 5.82
C ASP A 82 -3.06 -14.79 4.59
N THR A 83 -2.45 -15.96 4.42
CA THR A 83 -1.71 -16.30 3.18
C THR A 83 -2.64 -16.40 1.95
N LEU A 84 -3.87 -16.86 2.15
CA LEU A 84 -4.86 -17.09 1.11
C LEU A 84 -5.64 -15.84 0.70
N TYR A 85 -6.26 -15.15 1.67
CA TYR A 85 -7.32 -14.18 1.37
C TYR A 85 -6.89 -13.00 0.48
N PRO A 86 -5.77 -12.31 0.72
CA PRO A 86 -5.31 -11.22 -0.15
C PRO A 86 -5.05 -11.69 -1.58
N LYS A 87 -4.37 -12.83 -1.74
CA LYS A 87 -3.96 -13.38 -3.04
C LYS A 87 -5.17 -13.83 -3.86
N LYS A 88 -6.13 -14.52 -3.22
CA LYS A 88 -7.37 -14.93 -3.89
C LYS A 88 -8.32 -13.76 -4.15
N ALA A 89 -8.31 -12.73 -3.30
CA ALA A 89 -9.03 -11.48 -3.58
C ALA A 89 -8.52 -10.82 -4.87
N TYR A 90 -7.20 -10.85 -5.11
CA TYR A 90 -6.61 -10.33 -6.35
C TYR A 90 -7.07 -11.10 -7.60
N LEU A 91 -7.16 -12.43 -7.53
CA LEU A 91 -7.73 -13.24 -8.62
C LEU A 91 -9.15 -12.78 -8.96
N TYR A 92 -10.02 -12.63 -7.96
CA TYR A 92 -11.39 -12.17 -8.18
C TYR A 92 -11.46 -10.72 -8.66
N TYR A 93 -10.57 -9.87 -8.17
CA TYR A 93 -10.44 -8.51 -8.68
C TYR A 93 -10.11 -8.58 -10.18
N LYS A 94 -9.06 -9.30 -10.57
CA LYS A 94 -8.61 -9.40 -11.97
C LYS A 94 -9.69 -9.93 -12.91
N THR A 95 -10.37 -11.00 -12.53
CA THR A 95 -11.47 -11.61 -13.29
C THR A 95 -12.78 -10.80 -13.28
N GLY A 96 -12.83 -9.68 -12.54
CA GLY A 96 -14.00 -8.80 -12.51
C GLY A 96 -15.10 -9.23 -11.54
N ASN A 97 -14.89 -10.29 -10.75
CA ASN A 97 -15.80 -10.66 -9.67
C ASN A 97 -15.58 -9.76 -8.44
N ILE A 98 -15.99 -8.50 -8.56
CA ILE A 98 -15.70 -7.47 -7.57
C ILE A 98 -16.33 -7.75 -6.21
N LYS A 99 -17.51 -8.39 -6.17
CA LYS A 99 -18.17 -8.76 -4.91
C LYS A 99 -17.32 -9.75 -4.11
N LEU A 100 -16.80 -10.79 -4.75
CA LEU A 100 -15.92 -11.76 -4.08
C LEU A 100 -14.57 -11.16 -3.72
N ALA A 101 -14.02 -10.28 -4.58
CA ALA A 101 -12.80 -9.55 -4.27
C ALA A 101 -12.96 -8.74 -2.97
N ALA A 102 -14.00 -7.90 -2.89
CA ALA A 102 -14.29 -7.09 -1.71
C ALA A 102 -14.54 -7.95 -0.46
N TYR A 103 -15.29 -9.05 -0.60
CA TYR A 103 -15.57 -9.97 0.51
C TYR A 103 -14.29 -10.59 1.09
N LEU A 104 -13.39 -11.08 0.23
CA LEU A 104 -12.13 -11.67 0.69
C LEU A 104 -11.16 -10.62 1.26
N THR A 105 -11.12 -9.42 0.69
CA THR A 105 -10.34 -8.29 1.25
C THR A 105 -10.84 -7.92 2.65
N LEU A 106 -12.16 -7.83 2.86
CA LEU A 106 -12.75 -7.60 4.18
C LEU A 106 -12.48 -8.74 5.16
N LYS A 107 -12.52 -10.00 4.70
CA LYS A 107 -12.12 -11.15 5.52
C LYS A 107 -10.67 -11.06 5.97
N SER A 108 -9.75 -10.66 5.10
CA SER A 108 -8.34 -10.45 5.47
C SER A 108 -8.20 -9.36 6.53
N ILE A 109 -8.92 -8.23 6.41
CA ILE A 109 -8.92 -7.16 7.43
C ILE A 109 -9.35 -7.68 8.81
N VAL A 110 -10.46 -8.43 8.86
CA VAL A 110 -10.99 -9.00 10.11
C VAL A 110 -10.06 -10.08 10.66
N THR A 111 -9.45 -10.88 9.78
CA THR A 111 -8.49 -11.92 10.16
C THR A 111 -7.27 -11.29 10.82
N ASN A 112 -6.71 -10.24 10.23
CA ASN A 112 -5.55 -9.53 10.78
C ASN A 112 -5.87 -8.80 12.09
N GLN A 113 -7.09 -8.30 12.26
CA GLN A 113 -7.52 -7.73 13.54
C GLN A 113 -7.47 -8.79 14.64
N LYS A 114 -7.98 -10.00 14.36
CA LYS A 114 -7.94 -11.12 15.31
C LYS A 114 -6.52 -11.59 15.59
N ILE A 115 -5.65 -11.66 14.57
CA ILE A 115 -4.23 -12.01 14.75
C ILE A 115 -3.58 -10.99 15.70
N LYS A 116 -3.76 -9.69 15.48
CA LYS A 116 -3.26 -8.63 16.37
C LYS A 116 -3.81 -8.79 17.80
N GLU A 117 -5.11 -9.02 17.96
CA GLU A 117 -5.73 -9.19 19.27
C GLU A 117 -5.16 -10.38 20.05
N GLN A 118 -4.85 -11.48 19.37
CA GLN A 118 -4.32 -12.72 19.96
C GLN A 118 -2.81 -12.65 20.22
N THR A 119 -2.04 -12.10 19.27
CA THR A 119 -0.57 -12.09 19.33
C THR A 119 0.00 -10.85 20.01
N LYS A 120 -0.77 -9.77 20.10
CA LYS A 120 -0.34 -8.43 20.54
C LYS A 120 0.79 -7.81 19.69
N VAL A 121 1.04 -8.36 18.50
CA VAL A 121 2.00 -7.84 17.53
C VAL A 121 1.32 -6.83 16.62
N ASP A 122 2.01 -5.73 16.29
CA ASP A 122 1.47 -4.65 15.45
C ASP A 122 1.60 -4.88 13.94
N LEU A 123 2.47 -5.81 13.51
CA LEU A 123 2.67 -6.16 12.09
C LEU A 123 1.36 -6.37 11.29
N PRO A 124 0.30 -7.05 11.80
CA PRO A 124 -0.96 -7.22 11.07
C PRO A 124 -1.63 -5.91 10.66
N VAL A 125 -1.33 -4.79 11.33
CA VAL A 125 -1.85 -3.46 10.97
C VAL A 125 -1.38 -3.04 9.57
N PHE A 126 -0.15 -3.37 9.19
CA PHE A 126 0.36 -3.11 7.84
C PHE A 126 -0.41 -3.91 6.79
N VAL A 127 -0.73 -5.18 7.08
CA VAL A 127 -1.58 -5.99 6.20
C VAL A 127 -2.96 -5.35 6.04
N GLN A 128 -3.54 -4.87 7.14
CA GLN A 128 -4.83 -4.17 7.13
C GLN A 128 -4.78 -2.90 6.28
N ILE A 129 -3.74 -2.07 6.40
CA ILE A 129 -3.53 -0.89 5.56
C ILE A 129 -3.49 -1.28 4.08
N GLN A 130 -2.71 -2.30 3.73
CA GLN A 130 -2.61 -2.80 2.35
C GLN A 130 -3.97 -3.29 1.83
N GLN A 131 -4.77 -3.96 2.66
CA GLN A 131 -6.12 -4.39 2.29
C GLN A 131 -7.10 -3.22 2.18
N TYR A 132 -7.00 -2.20 3.02
CA TYR A 132 -7.80 -0.98 2.85
C TYR A 132 -7.44 -0.24 1.57
N GLN A 133 -6.17 -0.20 1.19
CA GLN A 133 -5.78 0.31 -0.12
C GLN A 133 -6.37 -0.53 -1.26
N ASN A 134 -6.47 -1.86 -1.10
CA ASN A 134 -7.19 -2.72 -2.06
C ASN A 134 -8.68 -2.41 -2.14
N ILE A 135 -9.34 -2.09 -1.02
CA ILE A 135 -10.73 -1.59 -1.03
C ILE A 135 -10.81 -0.28 -1.84
N SER A 136 -9.87 0.64 -1.67
CA SER A 136 -9.83 1.87 -2.48
C SER A 136 -9.69 1.57 -3.98
N ARG A 137 -8.81 0.63 -4.37
CA ARG A 137 -8.68 0.16 -5.76
C ARG A 137 -9.98 -0.45 -6.29
N ILE A 138 -10.73 -1.18 -5.45
CA ILE A 138 -12.05 -1.71 -5.79
C ILE A 138 -13.06 -0.56 -6.00
N CYS A 139 -13.08 0.45 -5.12
CA CYS A 139 -13.93 1.63 -5.27
C CYS A 139 -13.66 2.34 -6.61
N PHE A 140 -12.39 2.54 -6.97
CA PHE A 140 -12.00 3.13 -8.25
C PHE A 140 -12.47 2.30 -9.46
N ARG A 141 -12.37 0.98 -9.37
CA ARG A 141 -12.85 0.09 -10.45
C ARG A 141 -14.38 0.07 -10.58
N THR A 142 -15.10 0.45 -9.52
CA THR A 142 -16.57 0.46 -9.47
C THR A 142 -17.17 1.86 -9.53
N ASN A 143 -16.37 2.86 -9.93
CA ASN A 143 -16.76 4.27 -10.06
C ASN A 143 -17.16 4.99 -8.74
N TYR A 144 -16.86 4.40 -7.58
CA TYR A 144 -16.98 5.04 -6.27
C TYR A 144 -15.72 5.86 -5.96
N PHE A 145 -15.42 6.84 -6.81
CA PHE A 145 -14.14 7.56 -6.77
C PHE A 145 -13.96 8.36 -5.48
N SER A 146 -15.02 9.04 -5.02
CA SER A 146 -14.97 9.86 -3.80
C SER A 146 -14.61 9.01 -2.58
N GLU A 147 -15.24 7.84 -2.45
CA GLU A 147 -15.03 6.89 -1.38
C GLU A 147 -13.61 6.33 -1.40
N GLY A 148 -13.09 6.00 -2.59
CA GLY A 148 -11.71 5.53 -2.76
C GLY A 148 -10.68 6.59 -2.37
N ILE A 149 -10.88 7.86 -2.77
CA ILE A 149 -10.00 8.98 -2.40
C ILE A 149 -10.06 9.23 -0.90
N VAL A 150 -11.26 9.33 -0.33
CA VAL A 150 -11.45 9.57 1.11
C VAL A 150 -10.77 8.46 1.93
N LEU A 151 -10.90 7.20 1.52
CA LEU A 151 -10.23 6.10 2.20
C LEU A 151 -8.70 6.24 2.13
N ASN A 152 -8.13 6.57 0.97
CA ASN A 152 -6.68 6.79 0.84
C ASN A 152 -6.20 7.99 1.68
N CYS A 153 -6.96 9.08 1.72
CA CYS A 153 -6.67 10.22 2.61
C CYS A 153 -6.64 9.78 4.08
N LYS A 154 -7.65 9.02 4.53
CA LYS A 154 -7.68 8.51 5.90
C LYS A 154 -6.49 7.58 6.22
N LEU A 155 -6.09 6.72 5.27
CA LEU A 155 -4.91 5.87 5.44
C LEU A 155 -3.61 6.68 5.52
N LEU A 156 -3.45 7.72 4.69
CA LEU A 156 -2.30 8.61 4.79
C LEU A 156 -2.24 9.33 6.12
N LEU A 157 -3.37 9.88 6.58
CA LEU A 157 -3.44 10.53 7.89
C LEU A 157 -3.13 9.55 9.03
N PHE A 158 -3.64 8.31 8.94
CA PHE A 158 -3.32 7.25 9.89
C PHE A 158 -1.83 6.91 9.91
N LEU A 159 -1.20 6.72 8.74
CA LEU A 159 0.23 6.42 8.63
C LEU A 159 1.12 7.55 9.17
N ILE A 160 0.70 8.81 8.97
CA ILE A 160 1.44 9.99 9.43
C ILE A 160 1.29 10.22 10.94
N THR A 161 0.06 10.10 11.47
CA THR A 161 -0.25 10.48 12.85
C THR A 161 -0.30 9.31 13.83
N LYS A 162 -0.33 8.08 13.33
CA LYS A 162 -0.56 6.82 14.08
C LYS A 162 -1.94 6.76 14.79
N LYS A 163 -2.83 7.73 14.54
CA LYS A 163 -4.15 7.83 15.20
C LYS A 163 -5.25 7.30 14.29
N ASN A 164 -6.15 6.48 14.84
CA ASN A 164 -7.29 6.00 14.07
C ASN A 164 -8.30 7.13 13.82
N VAL A 165 -8.55 7.41 12.54
CA VAL A 165 -9.46 8.45 12.06
C VAL A 165 -10.82 7.89 11.62
N GLY A 166 -11.32 6.91 12.39
CA GLY A 166 -12.61 6.26 12.17
C GLY A 166 -12.59 5.17 11.09
N ILE A 167 -11.44 4.52 10.86
CA ILE A 167 -11.36 3.30 10.03
C ILE A 167 -11.65 2.10 10.94
N ARG A 168 -12.73 1.38 10.64
CA ARG A 168 -13.15 0.19 11.39
C ARG A 168 -12.03 -0.86 11.39
N TYR A 169 -11.87 -1.66 12.44
CA TYR A 169 -10.88 -2.75 12.48
C TYR A 169 -9.42 -2.34 12.20
N LEU A 170 -9.08 -1.06 12.23
CA LEU A 170 -7.70 -0.59 12.09
C LEU A 170 -7.24 -0.05 13.43
N SER A 171 -6.57 -0.89 14.20
CA SER A 171 -6.13 -0.50 15.54
C SER A 171 -4.92 0.42 15.47
N GLU A 172 -4.83 1.41 16.36
CA GLU A 172 -3.62 2.20 16.56
C GLU A 172 -2.44 1.27 16.87
N PHE A 173 -1.24 1.71 16.52
CA PHE A 173 -0.01 0.94 16.66
C PHE A 173 1.06 1.80 17.32
N THR A 174 1.97 1.15 18.03
CA THR A 174 3.13 1.79 18.64
C THR A 174 4.36 1.23 17.96
N PHE A 175 4.85 1.92 16.94
CA PHE A 175 6.16 1.57 16.38
C PHE A 175 7.24 1.92 17.39
N ASP A 176 8.11 0.95 17.67
CA ASP A 176 9.45 1.32 18.08
C ASP A 176 10.11 1.88 16.82
N ASP A 177 10.28 3.20 16.80
CA ASP A 177 10.67 3.92 15.59
C ASP A 177 11.99 3.36 15.00
N LYS A 178 12.79 2.60 15.75
CA LYS A 178 14.11 2.04 15.34
C LYS A 178 14.12 0.85 14.37
N THR A 179 13.02 0.54 13.67
CA THR A 179 12.84 -0.78 13.06
C THR A 179 12.42 -0.77 11.57
N GLU A 180 12.48 -1.96 10.96
CA GLU A 180 11.99 -2.29 9.60
C GLU A 180 10.54 -1.83 9.34
N GLU A 181 9.77 -1.55 10.39
CA GLU A 181 8.42 -1.01 10.33
C GLU A 181 8.37 0.44 9.82
N SER A 182 9.42 1.25 10.08
CA SER A 182 9.57 2.58 9.47
C SER A 182 9.59 2.49 7.94
N ALA A 183 10.40 1.56 7.42
CA ALA A 183 10.51 1.33 5.98
C ALA A 183 9.18 0.84 5.37
N LEU A 184 8.41 0.02 6.09
CA LEU A 184 7.06 -0.39 5.68
C LEU A 184 6.10 0.80 5.64
N LYS A 185 6.10 1.65 6.68
CA LYS A 185 5.30 2.89 6.73
C LYS A 185 5.61 3.78 5.52
N CYS A 186 6.89 4.05 5.27
CA CYS A 186 7.33 4.85 4.12
C CYS A 186 6.84 4.27 2.80
N THR A 187 7.02 2.96 2.62
CA THR A 187 6.58 2.22 1.42
C THR A 187 5.09 2.36 1.17
N MET A 188 4.27 2.20 2.22
CA MET A 188 2.81 2.31 2.09
C MET A 188 2.37 3.73 1.78
N ILE A 189 3.01 4.76 2.36
CA ILE A 189 2.74 6.16 2.01
C ILE A 189 3.04 6.38 0.52
N TYR A 190 4.21 5.97 0.03
CA TYR A 190 4.58 6.08 -1.38
C TYR A 190 3.56 5.38 -2.28
N GLN A 191 3.20 4.13 -1.98
CA GLN A 191 2.23 3.36 -2.77
C GLN A 191 0.86 4.03 -2.81
N ILE A 192 0.35 4.54 -1.67
CA ILE A 192 -0.95 5.22 -1.62
C ILE A 192 -0.92 6.50 -2.45
N VAL A 193 0.13 7.32 -2.31
CA VAL A 193 0.27 8.55 -3.10
C VAL A 193 0.36 8.22 -4.58
N PHE A 194 1.21 7.28 -4.97
CA PHE A 194 1.47 6.96 -6.37
C PHE A 194 0.22 6.43 -7.07
N ASP A 195 -0.46 5.46 -6.45
CA ASP A 195 -1.67 4.88 -7.02
C ASP A 195 -2.78 5.93 -7.12
N THR A 196 -2.96 6.75 -6.10
CA THR A 196 -4.01 7.79 -6.10
C THR A 196 -3.73 8.84 -7.17
N VAL A 197 -2.49 9.35 -7.27
CA VAL A 197 -2.10 10.32 -8.31
C VAL A 197 -2.28 9.73 -9.71
N LYS A 198 -1.81 8.50 -9.96
CA LYS A 198 -1.95 7.83 -11.27
C LYS A 198 -3.42 7.65 -11.67
N ILE A 199 -4.27 7.26 -10.73
CA ILE A 199 -5.71 7.06 -10.99
C ILE A 199 -6.39 8.40 -11.25
N LEU A 200 -6.15 9.42 -10.44
CA LEU A 200 -6.73 10.75 -10.62
C LEU A 200 -6.28 11.39 -11.94
N TYR A 201 -5.02 11.20 -12.32
CA TYR A 201 -4.51 11.61 -13.62
C TYR A 201 -5.22 10.88 -14.77
N LYS A 202 -5.36 9.55 -14.70
CA LYS A 202 -6.03 8.75 -15.72
C LYS A 202 -7.50 9.16 -15.90
N LEU A 203 -8.18 9.51 -14.81
CA LEU A 203 -9.56 10.02 -14.83
C LEU A 203 -9.67 11.46 -15.34
N GLN A 204 -8.53 12.14 -15.59
CA GLN A 204 -8.46 13.55 -15.96
C GLN A 204 -9.20 14.47 -14.97
N ASN A 205 -9.34 14.03 -13.71
CA ASN A 205 -10.12 14.74 -12.71
C ASN A 205 -9.24 15.68 -11.90
N LYS A 206 -8.99 16.86 -12.48
CA LYS A 206 -8.14 17.91 -11.91
C LYS A 206 -8.59 18.37 -10.52
N LYS A 207 -9.90 18.47 -10.29
CA LYS A 207 -10.47 18.89 -9.00
C LYS A 207 -10.06 17.94 -7.89
N TYR A 208 -10.27 16.63 -8.08
CA TYR A 208 -9.89 15.65 -7.06
C TYR A 208 -8.37 15.56 -6.88
N LEU A 209 -7.59 15.71 -7.95
CA LEU A 209 -6.13 15.74 -7.83
C LEU A 209 -5.65 16.92 -6.98
N ARG A 210 -6.15 18.13 -7.25
CA ARG A 210 -5.85 19.31 -6.43
C ARG A 210 -6.26 19.10 -4.98
N SER A 211 -7.49 18.65 -4.72
CA SER A 211 -7.95 18.38 -3.36
C SER A 211 -7.11 17.33 -2.63
N PHE A 212 -6.61 16.30 -3.34
CA PHE A 212 -5.73 15.29 -2.76
C PHE A 212 -4.35 15.87 -2.43
N ILE A 213 -3.78 16.70 -3.32
CA ILE A 213 -2.50 17.38 -3.10
C ILE A 213 -2.60 18.39 -1.96
N ASP A 214 -3.67 19.19 -1.91
CA ASP A 214 -3.94 20.13 -0.82
C ASP A 214 -4.08 19.40 0.52
N PHE A 215 -4.74 18.25 0.52
CA PHE A 215 -4.82 17.38 1.68
C PHE A 215 -3.44 16.93 2.17
N ILE A 216 -2.55 16.47 1.27
CA ILE A 216 -1.17 16.10 1.63
C ILE A 216 -0.44 17.29 2.25
N SER A 217 -0.54 18.47 1.64
CA SER A 217 0.05 19.72 2.16
C SER A 217 -0.39 20.01 3.60
N ASN A 218 -1.69 19.85 3.87
CA ASN A 218 -2.31 20.14 5.17
C ASN A 218 -1.88 19.17 6.29
N ILE A 219 -1.59 17.91 5.95
CA ILE A 219 -1.18 16.91 6.96
C ILE A 219 0.35 16.85 7.13
N LEU A 220 1.13 17.45 6.23
CA LEU A 220 2.58 17.32 6.19
C LEU A 220 3.28 17.87 7.45
N SER A 221 2.72 18.91 8.08
CA SER A 221 3.26 19.47 9.33
C SER A 221 3.18 18.49 10.51
N GLN A 222 2.27 17.51 10.45
CA GLN A 222 2.12 16.47 11.46
C GLN A 222 3.10 15.31 11.25
N PHE A 223 3.75 15.23 10.08
CA PHE A 223 4.76 14.21 9.81
C PHE A 223 6.11 14.64 10.37
N ILE A 224 6.50 14.06 11.50
CA ILE A 224 7.78 14.30 12.16
C ILE A 224 8.71 13.14 11.78
N PRO A 225 9.64 13.34 10.83
CA PRO A 225 10.53 12.30 10.38
C PRO A 225 11.59 12.01 11.45
N VAL A 226 11.89 10.72 11.64
CA VAL A 226 12.90 10.26 12.60
C VAL A 226 14.16 9.72 11.89
N TYR A 227 14.02 9.25 10.65
CA TYR A 227 15.09 8.64 9.84
C TYR A 227 15.25 9.32 8.48
N ASP A 228 16.39 9.04 7.84
CA ASP A 228 16.73 9.60 6.52
C ASP A 228 15.69 9.24 5.45
N ASP A 229 15.15 8.02 5.45
CA ASP A 229 14.11 7.61 4.49
C ASP A 229 12.79 8.36 4.71
N GLU A 230 12.43 8.63 5.97
CA GLU A 230 11.29 9.47 6.32
C GLU A 230 11.51 10.94 5.94
N MET A 231 12.75 11.44 6.07
CA MET A 231 13.13 12.79 5.62
C MET A 231 12.98 12.92 4.11
N ILE A 232 13.49 11.95 3.34
CA ILE A 232 13.37 11.88 1.88
C ILE A 232 11.89 11.83 1.48
N LEU A 233 11.09 10.99 2.15
CA LEU A 233 9.64 10.93 1.92
C LEU A 233 8.96 12.27 2.21
N LYS A 234 9.29 12.93 3.32
CA LYS A 234 8.72 14.23 3.66
C LYS A 234 9.06 15.29 2.61
N GLU A 235 10.28 15.29 2.10
CA GLU A 235 10.69 16.20 1.03
C GLU A 235 9.95 15.91 -0.28
N PHE A 236 9.80 14.64 -0.66
CA PHE A 236 8.95 14.24 -1.78
C PHE A 236 7.51 14.75 -1.62
N LEU A 237 6.89 14.54 -0.45
CA LEU A 237 5.52 15.00 -0.17
C LEU A 237 5.42 16.53 -0.23
N ARG A 238 6.45 17.26 0.19
CA ARG A 238 6.55 18.73 0.07
C ARG A 238 6.56 19.17 -1.39
N LEU A 239 7.36 18.51 -2.23
CA LEU A 239 7.50 18.84 -3.65
C LEU A 239 6.19 18.64 -4.43
N ILE A 240 5.46 17.55 -4.16
CA ILE A 240 4.17 17.32 -4.82
C ILE A 240 3.08 18.29 -4.34
N SER A 241 3.24 18.87 -3.15
CA SER A 241 2.27 19.78 -2.50
C SER A 241 2.32 21.23 -3.02
N LYS A 242 3.33 21.60 -3.81
CA LYS A 242 3.50 22.96 -4.37
C LYS A 242 3.82 22.95 -5.87
N PRO A 243 2.94 22.39 -6.72
CA PRO A 243 3.28 22.16 -8.11
C PRO A 243 3.23 23.45 -8.97
N GLY A 244 4.18 23.59 -9.90
CA GLY A 244 4.09 24.52 -11.02
C GLY A 244 4.89 25.82 -10.94
N SER A 245 5.73 26.03 -9.92
CA SER A 245 6.65 27.19 -9.86
C SER A 245 8.05 26.82 -10.38
N GLU A 246 8.80 27.81 -10.89
CA GLU A 246 10.20 27.63 -11.29
C GLU A 246 11.06 27.15 -10.12
N ALA A 247 10.86 27.76 -8.94
CA ALA A 247 11.50 27.33 -7.69
C ALA A 247 11.20 25.86 -7.35
N GLN A 248 9.97 25.38 -7.55
CA GLN A 248 9.64 23.97 -7.34
C GLN A 248 10.37 23.06 -8.35
N SER A 249 10.53 23.50 -9.61
CA SER A 249 11.30 22.76 -10.60
C SER A 249 12.77 22.66 -10.19
N GLU A 250 13.40 23.74 -9.74
CA GLU A 250 14.79 23.72 -9.23
C GLU A 250 14.93 22.81 -8.00
N GLU A 251 14.03 22.94 -7.03
CA GLU A 251 14.00 22.08 -5.84
C GLU A 251 13.84 20.60 -6.21
N MET A 252 13.02 20.29 -7.23
CA MET A 252 12.83 18.92 -7.73
C MET A 252 14.12 18.36 -8.34
N HIS A 253 14.86 19.14 -9.14
CA HIS A 253 16.13 18.67 -9.72
C HIS A 253 17.18 18.44 -8.63
N HIS A 254 17.27 19.34 -7.65
CA HIS A 254 18.18 19.19 -6.52
C HIS A 254 17.83 17.95 -5.67
N PHE A 255 16.54 17.74 -5.36
CA PHE A 255 16.06 16.56 -4.66
C PHE A 255 16.42 15.26 -5.39
N ILE A 256 16.18 15.20 -6.71
CA ILE A 256 16.50 14.03 -7.52
C ILE A 256 18.01 13.78 -7.55
N GLY A 257 18.82 14.82 -7.77
CA GLY A 257 20.27 14.70 -7.84
C GLY A 257 20.90 14.22 -6.52
N ASN A 258 20.43 14.71 -5.39
CA ASN A 258 20.99 14.37 -4.08
C ASN A 258 20.57 12.99 -3.56
N ASN A 259 19.46 12.44 -4.08
CA ASN A 259 18.86 11.21 -3.54
C ASN A 259 18.79 10.07 -4.56
N GLN A 260 19.40 10.21 -5.74
CA GLN A 260 19.19 9.33 -6.89
C GLN A 260 19.30 7.83 -6.55
N ASP A 261 20.25 7.45 -5.71
CA ASP A 261 20.53 6.05 -5.35
C ASP A 261 19.58 5.47 -4.28
N VAL A 262 18.79 6.33 -3.63
CA VAL A 262 17.92 5.98 -2.49
C VAL A 262 16.47 6.42 -2.70
N LEU A 263 16.09 6.83 -3.91
CA LEU A 263 14.71 7.14 -4.22
C LEU A 263 13.85 5.87 -4.30
N PHE A 264 12.65 5.96 -3.75
CA PHE A 264 11.64 4.92 -3.95
C PHE A 264 11.28 4.80 -5.45
N PRO A 265 11.28 3.59 -6.03
CA PRO A 265 10.93 3.38 -7.44
C PRO A 265 9.56 3.94 -7.82
N GLY A 266 9.56 4.86 -8.79
CA GLY A 266 8.37 5.58 -9.23
C GLY A 266 8.30 7.03 -8.75
N THR A 267 9.18 7.46 -7.83
CA THR A 267 9.24 8.86 -7.35
C THR A 267 9.44 9.85 -8.49
N ILE A 268 10.45 9.64 -9.34
CA ILE A 268 10.73 10.51 -10.49
C ILE A 268 9.52 10.56 -11.44
N PRO A 269 8.97 9.42 -11.94
CA PRO A 269 7.76 9.44 -12.76
C PRO A 269 6.57 10.21 -12.17
N ILE A 270 6.34 10.11 -10.86
CA ILE A 270 5.23 10.81 -10.19
C ILE A 270 5.49 12.32 -10.09
N LEU A 271 6.72 12.72 -9.75
CA LEU A 271 7.12 14.14 -9.74
C LEU A 271 6.95 14.75 -11.13
N THR A 272 7.45 14.08 -12.19
CA THR A 272 7.29 14.52 -13.58
C THR A 272 5.82 14.58 -13.99
N LEU A 273 5.01 13.61 -13.57
CA LEU A 273 3.59 13.57 -13.88
C LEU A 273 2.86 14.79 -13.29
N ILE A 274 3.10 15.08 -12.01
CA ILE A 274 2.52 16.24 -11.34
C ILE A 274 2.99 17.54 -11.99
N LYS A 275 4.30 17.69 -12.26
CA LYS A 275 4.84 18.85 -12.98
C LYS A 275 4.10 19.09 -14.30
N LYS A 276 3.99 18.06 -15.15
CA LYS A 276 3.29 18.14 -16.44
C LYS A 276 1.82 18.58 -16.30
N ILE A 277 1.13 18.14 -15.26
CA ILE A 277 -0.28 18.50 -15.05
C ILE A 277 -0.42 20.00 -14.80
N TYR A 278 0.48 20.60 -14.02
CA TYR A 278 0.39 22.00 -13.60
C TYR A 278 1.08 22.98 -14.57
N GLU A 279 2.12 22.57 -15.29
CA GLU A 279 2.69 23.37 -16.40
C GLU A 279 1.66 23.58 -17.51
N ASN A 280 0.90 22.54 -17.86
CA ASN A 280 -0.20 22.65 -18.83
C ASN A 280 -1.32 23.58 -18.35
N GLU A 281 -1.46 23.80 -17.03
CA GLU A 281 -2.45 24.74 -16.49
C GLU A 281 -1.99 26.19 -16.60
N LYS A 282 -0.69 26.45 -16.35
CA LYS A 282 -0.09 27.79 -16.50
C LYS A 282 -0.24 28.32 -17.94
N VAL A 283 0.03 27.47 -18.93
CA VAL A 283 -0.12 27.81 -20.36
C VAL A 283 -1.58 28.11 -20.72
N VAL A 284 -2.55 27.35 -20.19
CA VAL A 284 -3.98 27.57 -20.49
C VAL A 284 -4.52 28.84 -19.83
N SER A 285 -4.10 29.16 -18.59
CA SER A 285 -4.51 30.40 -17.92
C SER A 285 -3.89 31.65 -18.57
N GLU A 286 -2.63 31.57 -19.01
CA GLU A 286 -1.97 32.67 -19.70
C GLU A 286 -2.63 32.97 -21.06
N ILE A 287 -3.09 31.94 -21.80
CA ILE A 287 -3.80 32.14 -23.07
C ILE A 287 -5.17 32.82 -22.87
N THR A 288 -5.88 32.54 -21.78
CA THR A 288 -7.19 33.17 -21.49
C THR A 288 -7.08 34.63 -21.08
N ASP A 289 -6.00 35.03 -20.42
CA ASP A 289 -5.76 36.43 -20.02
C ASP A 289 -5.33 37.33 -21.19
N TYR A 290 -4.93 36.75 -22.32
CA TYR A 290 -4.64 37.48 -23.57
C TYR A 290 -5.88 37.74 -24.45
N GLN A 291 -7.06 37.22 -24.07
CA GLN A 291 -8.31 37.36 -24.85
C GLN A 291 -9.34 38.32 -24.20
N SER A 292 -8.99 38.99 -23.12
CA SER A 292 -9.77 40.07 -22.47
C SER A 292 -9.17 41.44 -22.72
#